data_AF-V4AHS3-F1
#
_entry.id   AF-V4AHS3-F1
#
_cell.length_a   1.000
_cell.length_b   1.000
_cell.length_c   1.000
_cell.angle_alpha   90.00
_cell.angle_beta   90.00
_cell.angle_gamma   90.00
#
_symmetry.space_group_name_H-M   'P 1'
#
loop_
_entity.id
_entity.type
_entity.pdbx_description
1 polymer ?
#
loop_
_entity_poly.entity_id
_entity_poly.type
_entity_poly.pdbx_seq_one_letter_code
_entity_poly.pdbx_strand_id
1 'polypeptide(L)' 'WIKTFYNNITSSILNNGHATSMLNIHSGVRQGCSLSPYIFIMCAEIFAIVIRNNTNIKPPKIPNFNRKISQFADVSRRNV' A
#
# COMPACT_ATOMS: atom_id res chain seq x y z
N TRP A 1 12.95 -1.22 12.94
CA TRP A 1 13.26 -1.42 11.52
C TRP A 1 12.46 -0.51 10.59
N ILE A 2 11.14 -0.66 10.38
CA ILE A 2 10.37 0.24 9.48
C ILE A 2 10.44 1.71 9.92
N LYS A 3 10.19 1.99 11.20
CA LYS A 3 10.31 3.34 11.78
C LYS A 3 11.73 3.92 11.62
N THR A 4 12.77 3.08 11.55
CA THR A 4 14.15 3.54 11.33
C THR A 4 14.33 4.17 9.95
N PHE A 5 13.62 3.65 8.93
CA PHE A 5 13.72 4.13 7.55
C PHE A 5 12.68 5.19 7.17
N TYR A 6 11.55 5.25 7.90
CA TYR A 6 10.39 6.08 7.55
C TYR A 6 10.02 7.12 8.62
N ASN A 7 10.87 7.35 9.61
CA ASN A 7 10.68 8.42 10.60
C ASN A 7 11.40 9.70 10.15
N ASN A 8 10.69 10.84 10.18
CA ASN A 8 11.22 12.16 9.78
C ASN A 8 11.93 12.15 8.41
N ILE A 9 11.36 11.45 7.44
CA ILE A 9 11.97 11.34 6.12
C ILE A 9 11.88 12.65 5.34
N THR A 10 12.97 12.99 4.67
CA THR A 10 13.06 14.13 3.76
C THR A 10 13.37 13.68 2.33
N SER A 11 12.92 14.43 1.33
CA SER A 11 13.23 14.20 -0.09
C SER A 11 13.35 15.52 -0.84
N SER A 12 14.14 15.56 -1.91
CA SER A 12 14.10 16.63 -2.90
C SER A 12 13.47 16.13 -4.20
N ILE A 13 12.98 17.04 -5.02
CA ILE A 13 12.47 16.76 -6.36
C ILE A 13 13.48 17.32 -7.37
N LEU A 14 13.95 16.48 -8.30
CA LEU A 14 14.80 16.91 -9.40
C LEU A 14 13.94 17.18 -10.63
N ASN A 15 13.94 18.43 -11.11
CA ASN A 15 13.22 18.84 -12.32
C ASN A 15 14.18 19.55 -13.27
N ASN A 16 14.36 19.01 -14.49
CA ASN A 16 15.25 19.56 -15.52
C ASN A 16 16.67 19.88 -15.01
N GLY A 17 17.24 19.02 -14.16
CA GLY A 17 18.57 19.22 -13.59
C GLY A 17 18.62 20.15 -12.36
N HIS A 18 17.51 20.78 -11.98
CA HIS A 18 17.41 21.61 -10.79
C HIS A 18 16.70 20.85 -9.66
N ALA A 19 17.38 20.73 -8.52
CA ALA A 19 16.81 20.11 -7.32
C ALA A 19 16.10 21.16 -6.46
N THR A 20 14.93 20.82 -5.93
CA THR A 20 14.26 21.62 -4.89
C THR A 20 15.02 21.54 -3.57
N SER A 21 14.69 22.43 -2.63
CA SER A 21 15.06 22.24 -1.23
C SER A 21 14.49 20.93 -0.69
N MET A 22 15.09 20.44 0.40
CA MET A 22 14.60 19.25 1.09
C MET A 22 13.18 19.50 1.61
N LEU A 23 12.28 18.58 1.28
CA LEU A 23 10.88 18.57 1.71
C LEU A 23 10.69 17.47 2.75
N ASN A 24 9.98 17.77 3.83
CA ASN A 24 9.53 16.76 4.78
C ASN A 24 8.42 15.93 4.15
N ILE A 25 8.57 14.61 4.18
CA ILE A 25 7.58 13.68 3.68
C ILE A 25 6.74 13.17 4.85
N HIS A 26 5.49 13.62 4.91
CA HIS A 26 4.55 13.21 5.94
C HIS A 26 3.75 11.96 5.57
N SER A 27 3.61 11.68 4.27
CA SER A 27 2.85 10.54 3.75
C SER A 27 3.41 10.09 2.39
N GLY A 28 3.13 8.83 2.05
CA GLY A 28 3.63 8.22 0.83
C GLY A 28 5.02 7.61 0.98
N VAL A 29 5.45 6.92 -0.08
CA VAL A 29 6.72 6.22 -0.15
C VAL A 29 7.45 6.62 -1.43
N ARG A 30 8.78 6.63 -1.40
CA ARG A 30 9.58 6.93 -2.60
C ARG A 30 9.35 5.82 -3.64
N GLN A 31 8.90 6.19 -4.83
CA GLN A 31 8.88 5.27 -5.98
C GLN A 31 10.33 4.90 -6.35
N GLY A 32 10.56 3.63 -6.70
CA GLY A 32 11.92 3.11 -6.95
C GLY A 32 12.73 2.79 -5.69
N CYS A 33 12.24 3.09 -4.48
CA CYS A 33 12.88 2.58 -3.27
C CYS A 33 12.54 1.10 -3.08
N SER A 34 13.55 0.25 -2.97
CA SER A 34 13.41 -1.21 -2.84
C SER A 34 12.63 -1.65 -1.61
N LEU A 35 12.54 -0.82 -0.56
CA LEU A 35 11.81 -1.13 0.67
C LEU A 35 10.30 -0.80 0.58
N SER A 36 9.91 0.14 -0.29
CA SER A 36 8.52 0.60 -0.44
C SER A 36 7.54 -0.54 -0.78
N PRO A 37 7.85 -1.46 -1.73
CA PRO A 37 6.95 -2.56 -2.08
C PRO A 37 6.68 -3.50 -0.91
N TYR A 38 7.68 -3.78 -0.07
CA TYR A 38 7.51 -4.67 1.08
C TYR A 38 6.58 -4.08 2.13
N ILE A 39 6.72 -2.79 2.43
CA ILE A 39 5.84 -2.10 3.37
C ILE A 39 4.41 -2.09 2.82
N PHE A 40 4.27 -1.81 1.53
CA PHE A 40 2.97 -1.84 0.86
C PHE A 40 2.31 -3.23 0.97
N ILE A 41 3.04 -4.31 0.66
CA ILE A 41 2.53 -5.69 0.73
C ILE A 41 2.14 -6.06 2.17
N MET A 42 2.94 -5.67 3.18
CA MET A 42 2.60 -5.91 4.58
C MET A 42 1.27 -5.23 4.97
N CYS A 43 1.09 -3.96 4.59
CA CYS A 43 -0.16 -3.24 4.85
C CYS A 43 -1.36 -3.88 4.12
N ALA A 44 -1.18 -4.26 2.85
CA ALA A 44 -2.21 -4.92 2.06
C ALA A 44 -2.64 -6.26 2.67
N GLU A 45 -1.69 -7.08 3.13
CA GLU A 45 -2.00 -8.38 3.74
C GLU A 45 -2.72 -8.23 5.07
N ILE A 46 -2.30 -7.30 5.94
CA ILE A 46 -3.01 -6.99 7.18
C ILE A 46 -4.46 -6.60 6.89
N PHE A 47 -4.68 -5.74 5.89
CA PHE A 47 -6.01 -5.34 5.46
C PHE A 47 -6.83 -6.51 4.91
N ALA A 48 -6.20 -7.40 4.12
CA ALA A 48 -6.86 -8.60 3.60
C ALA A 48 -7.27 -9.57 4.71
N ILE A 49 -6.44 -9.75 5.74
CA ILE A 49 -6.76 -10.54 6.94
C ILE A 49 -8.00 -9.98 7.64
N VAL A 50 -8.03 -8.66 7.88
CA VAL A 50 -9.18 -7.98 8.50
C VAL A 50 -10.46 -8.21 7.69
N ILE A 51 -10.40 -8.11 6.36
CA ILE A 51 -11.57 -8.35 5.50
C ILE A 51 -12.01 -9.82 5.52
N ARG A 52 -11.07 -10.77 5.49
CA ARG A 52 -11.38 -12.20 5.55
C ARG A 52 -12.06 -12.58 6.87
N ASN A 53 -11.58 -12.03 7.98
CA ASN A 53 -12.08 -12.32 9.33
C ASN A 53 -13.37 -11.57 9.69
N ASN A 54 -13.71 -10.50 8.98
CA ASN A 54 -14.93 -9.73 9.25
C ASN A 54 -16.18 -10.54 8.82
N THR A 55 -17.02 -10.90 9.79
CA THR A 55 -18.26 -11.68 9.58
C THR A 55 -19.36 -10.88 8.88
N ASN A 56 -19.33 -9.55 8.98
CA ASN A 56 -20.29 -8.66 8.31
C ASN A 56 -20.03 -8.56 6.81
N ILE A 57 -18.81 -8.88 6.36
CA ILE A 57 -18.46 -8.87 4.94
C ILE A 57 -18.75 -10.26 4.36
N LYS A 58 -19.78 -10.35 3.52
CA LYS A 58 -20.12 -11.58 2.78
C LYS A 58 -19.33 -11.64 1.47
N PRO A 59 -18.93 -12.85 1.01
CA PRO A 59 -18.37 -13.01 -0.31
C PRO A 59 -19.41 -12.63 -1.38
N PRO A 60 -18.98 -12.14 -2.56
CA PRO A 60 -19.89 -11.82 -3.65
C PRO A 60 -20.57 -13.10 -4.18
N LYS A 61 -21.81 -12.97 -4.67
CA LYS A 61 -22.61 -14.10 -5.17
C LYS A 61 -22.21 -14.49 -6.59
N ILE A 62 -20.94 -14.80 -6.79
CA ILE A 62 -20.39 -15.21 -8.09
C ILE A 62 -20.14 -16.72 -8.05
N PRO A 63 -20.59 -17.49 -9.07
CA PRO A 63 -20.30 -18.91 -9.15
C PRO A 63 -18.80 -19.18 -9.05
N ASN A 64 -18.41 -20.14 -8.20
CA ASN A 64 -17.02 -20.54 -7.95
C ASN A 64 -16.11 -19.48 -7.30
N PHE A 65 -16.66 -18.38 -6.77
CA PHE A 65 -15.87 -17.36 -6.06
C PHE A 65 -16.24 -17.28 -4.58
N ASN A 66 -15.53 -18.03 -3.74
CA ASN A 66 -15.78 -18.09 -2.30
C ASN A 66 -14.91 -17.12 -1.47
N ARG A 67 -14.14 -16.25 -2.13
CA ARG A 67 -13.20 -15.32 -1.45
C ARG A 67 -13.88 -13.97 -1.19
N LYS A 68 -13.59 -13.34 -0.05
CA LYS A 68 -14.11 -11.99 0.27
C LYS A 68 -13.34 -10.86 -0.40
N ILE A 69 -12.12 -11.12 -0.86
CA ILE A 69 -11.24 -10.13 -1.46
C ILE A 69 -10.25 -10.78 -2.42
N SER A 70 -9.90 -10.07 -3.49
CA SER A 70 -8.76 -10.35 -4.36
C SER A 70 -8.00 -9.04 -4.57
N GLN A 71 -6.69 -9.05 -4.35
CA GLN A 71 -5.83 -7.86 -4.42
C GLN A 71 -4.62 -8.11 -5.31
N PHE A 72 -4.25 -7.10 -6.08
CA PHE A 72 -3.00 -7.04 -6.84
C PHE A 72 -2.44 -5.63 -6.71
N ALA A 73 -1.31 -5.50 -6.01
CA ALA A 73 -0.75 -4.20 -5.63
C ALA A 73 -1.83 -3.30 -4.98
N ASP A 74 -2.02 -2.09 -5.50
CA ASP A 74 -3.05 -1.12 -5.09
C ASP A 74 -4.46 -1.47 -5.58
N VAL A 75 -4.57 -2.33 -6.59
CA VAL A 75 -5.86 -2.72 -7.15
C VAL A 75 -6.50 -3.80 -6.27
N SER A 76 -7.49 -3.39 -5.50
CA SER A 76 -8.39 -4.29 -4.77
C SER A 76 -9.71 -4.39 -5.51
N ARG A 77 -10.05 -5.58 -6.03
CA ARG A 77 -11.36 -5.80 -6.65
C ARG A 77 -12.33 -6.41 -5.65
N ARG A 78 -13.40 -5.68 -5.38
CA ARG A 78 -14.70 -6.27 -5.01
C ARG A 78 -15.49 -6.31 -6.31
N ASN A 79 -15.52 -7.46 -6.98
CA ASN A 79 -16.33 -7.61 -8.18
C ASN A 79 -17.80 -7.59 -7.74
N VAL A 80 -18.49 -6.50 -8.07
CA VAL A 80 -19.95 -6.36 -7.97
C VAL A 80 -20.54 -6.83 -9.27
#